data_AF-A0A6J0B5U9-F1
#
_entry.id   AF-A0A6J0B5U9-F1
#
_cell.length_a   1.000
_cell.length_b   1.000
_cell.length_c   1.000
_cell.angle_alpha   90.00
_cell.angle_beta   90.00
_cell.angle_gamma   90.00
#
_symmetry.space_group_name_H-M   'P 1'
#
loop_
_entity.id
_entity.type
_entity.pdbx_description
1 polymer ?
#
loop_
_entity_poly.entity_id
_entity_poly.type
_entity_poly.pdbx_seq_one_letter_code
_entity_poly.pdbx_strand_id
1 'polypeptide(L)'
;MASEEMKLRKREEYEMQLFGFHSRAAYDGIKNIIKEEVRSVCQNLSKSIESKYKLGSEELSVLRTEAKDLVQTYENRAESHMESLNNIVRQFIAIPDNVLLDEDKGQAVQVSEDEFEELKTKMDNLQKRAEGVTMFNAALRQELELQKRFKACEDAINNASREIKDNTVVPNLDDQITEFIQQSEKLRMQLPIPESQCERHKYNPPLENLKDFDLVYRETLINTANE
;
A
#
# COMPACT_ATOMS: atom_id res chain seq x y z
N MET A 1 -46.66 -28.14 0.85
CA MET A 1 -47.23 -26.78 0.84
C MET A 1 -46.18 -25.72 1.19
N ALA A 2 -45.52 -25.77 2.36
CA ALA A 2 -44.51 -24.75 2.73
C ALA A 2 -43.34 -24.56 1.73
N SER A 3 -42.90 -25.63 1.06
CA SER A 3 -41.81 -25.55 0.08
C SER A 3 -42.21 -24.84 -1.22
N GLU A 4 -43.44 -25.00 -1.69
CA GLU A 4 -43.93 -24.36 -2.92
C GLU A 4 -44.17 -22.88 -2.72
N GLU A 5 -44.75 -22.51 -1.58
CA GLU A 5 -44.97 -21.10 -1.24
C GLU A 5 -43.65 -20.34 -1.08
N MET A 6 -42.62 -20.98 -0.52
CA MET A 6 -41.29 -20.38 -0.45
C MET A 6 -40.68 -20.15 -1.85
N LYS A 7 -40.82 -21.11 -2.78
CA LYS A 7 -40.36 -20.93 -4.17
C LYS A 7 -41.10 -19.77 -4.85
N LEU A 8 -42.41 -19.68 -4.62
CA LEU A 8 -43.24 -18.63 -5.18
C LEU A 8 -42.79 -17.25 -4.67
N ARG A 9 -42.54 -17.12 -3.37
CA ARG A 9 -42.04 -15.87 -2.77
C ARG A 9 -40.66 -15.48 -3.30
N LYS A 10 -39.74 -16.45 -3.47
CA LYS A 10 -38.42 -16.17 -4.08
C LYS A 10 -38.55 -15.64 -5.51
N ARG A 11 -39.49 -16.18 -6.30
CA ARG A 11 -39.76 -15.66 -7.64
C ARG A 11 -40.36 -14.26 -7.58
N GLU A 12 -41.30 -14.01 -6.67
CA GLU A 12 -41.90 -12.68 -6.48
C GLU A 12 -40.85 -11.64 -6.05
N GLU A 13 -39.87 -12.01 -5.22
CA GLU A 13 -38.73 -11.15 -4.88
C GLU A 13 -37.92 -10.79 -6.13
N TYR A 14 -37.70 -11.75 -7.02
CA TYR A 14 -36.98 -11.53 -8.28
C TYR A 14 -37.76 -10.63 -9.24
N GLU A 15 -39.06 -10.87 -9.38
CA GLU A 15 -39.97 -10.01 -10.15
C GLU A 15 -39.95 -8.58 -9.62
N MET A 16 -39.94 -8.42 -8.29
CA MET A 16 -39.92 -7.12 -7.62
C MET A 16 -38.60 -6.37 -7.83
N GLN A 17 -37.47 -7.07 -7.95
CA GLN A 17 -36.19 -6.44 -8.30
C GLN A 17 -36.21 -5.86 -9.72
N LEU A 18 -36.76 -6.59 -10.69
CA LEU A 18 -36.80 -6.13 -12.09
C LEU A 18 -37.89 -5.08 -12.35
N PHE A 19 -39.11 -5.32 -11.87
CA PHE A 19 -40.29 -4.51 -12.24
C PHE A 19 -40.72 -3.53 -11.14
N GLY A 20 -40.24 -3.67 -9.91
CA GLY A 20 -40.72 -2.90 -8.76
C GLY A 20 -42.09 -3.37 -8.23
N PHE A 21 -42.66 -4.41 -8.82
CA PHE A 21 -43.89 -5.08 -8.38
C PHE A 21 -43.83 -6.56 -8.79
N HIS A 22 -44.67 -7.39 -8.19
CA HIS A 22 -44.74 -8.82 -8.49
C HIS A 22 -46.09 -9.19 -9.15
N SER A 23 -46.11 -10.34 -9.81
CA SER A 23 -47.24 -10.83 -10.61
C SER A 23 -48.56 -10.92 -9.83
N ARG A 24 -48.50 -11.29 -8.54
CA ARG A 24 -49.68 -11.34 -7.67
C ARG A 24 -50.25 -9.94 -7.38
N ALA A 25 -49.41 -8.94 -7.13
CA ALA A 25 -49.89 -7.56 -6.95
C ALA A 25 -50.54 -7.01 -8.22
N ALA A 26 -49.98 -7.32 -9.39
CA ALA A 26 -50.58 -6.96 -10.67
C ALA A 26 -51.95 -7.64 -10.88
N TYR A 27 -52.04 -8.94 -10.59
CA TYR A 27 -53.29 -9.69 -10.65
C TYR A 27 -54.35 -9.14 -9.67
N ASP A 28 -53.99 -8.86 -8.43
CA ASP A 28 -54.89 -8.30 -7.42
C ASP A 28 -55.39 -6.91 -7.86
N GLY A 29 -54.52 -6.10 -8.47
CA GLY A 29 -54.88 -4.83 -9.08
C GLY A 29 -55.93 -4.97 -10.19
N ILE A 30 -55.71 -5.87 -11.15
CA ILE A 30 -56.66 -6.14 -12.24
C ILE A 30 -57.98 -6.69 -11.68
N LYS A 31 -57.93 -7.60 -10.72
CA LYS A 31 -59.11 -8.17 -10.06
C LYS A 31 -59.95 -7.08 -9.38
N ASN A 32 -59.32 -6.13 -8.71
CA ASN A 32 -60.01 -5.00 -8.09
C ASN A 32 -60.65 -4.08 -9.11
N ILE A 33 -59.94 -3.73 -10.19
CA ILE A 33 -60.48 -2.91 -11.29
C ILE A 33 -61.74 -3.55 -11.88
N ILE A 34 -61.72 -4.85 -12.14
CA ILE A 34 -62.88 -5.56 -12.69
C ILE A 34 -64.07 -5.52 -11.72
N LYS A 35 -63.83 -5.74 -10.41
CA LYS A 35 -64.89 -5.67 -9.39
C LYS A 35 -65.47 -4.26 -9.27
N GLU A 36 -64.63 -3.24 -9.31
CA GLU A 36 -65.06 -1.85 -9.29
C GLU A 36 -65.91 -1.50 -10.51
N GLU A 37 -65.53 -1.96 -11.69
CA GLU A 37 -66.27 -1.72 -12.92
C GLU A 37 -67.65 -2.40 -12.89
N VAL A 38 -67.72 -3.67 -12.46
CA VAL A 38 -69.00 -4.39 -12.29
C VAL A 38 -69.93 -3.64 -11.35
N ARG A 39 -69.40 -3.16 -10.20
CA ARG A 39 -70.19 -2.36 -9.24
C ARG A 39 -70.63 -1.04 -9.82
N SER A 40 -69.75 -0.32 -10.52
CA SER A 40 -70.04 0.96 -11.18
C SER A 40 -71.19 0.81 -12.17
N VAL A 41 -71.11 -0.19 -13.07
CA VAL A 41 -72.15 -0.47 -14.06
C VAL A 41 -73.49 -0.81 -13.39
N CYS A 42 -73.50 -1.67 -12.38
CA CYS A 42 -74.74 -2.05 -11.67
C CYS A 42 -75.35 -0.86 -10.90
N GLN A 43 -74.52 -0.01 -10.29
CA GLN A 43 -74.99 1.22 -9.63
C GLN A 43 -75.53 2.24 -10.63
N ASN A 44 -74.87 2.42 -11.77
CA ASN A 44 -75.33 3.33 -12.82
C ASN A 44 -76.64 2.85 -13.44
N LEU A 45 -76.81 1.53 -13.63
CA LEU A 45 -78.06 0.93 -14.05
C LEU A 45 -79.17 1.20 -13.03
N SER A 46 -78.90 0.96 -11.74
CA SER A 46 -79.86 1.22 -10.65
C SER A 46 -80.29 2.69 -10.62
N LYS A 47 -79.34 3.62 -10.64
CA LYS A 47 -79.63 5.08 -10.69
C LYS A 47 -80.43 5.48 -11.94
N SER A 48 -80.15 4.85 -13.08
CA SER A 48 -80.89 5.10 -14.33
C SER A 48 -82.34 4.61 -14.24
N ILE A 49 -82.59 3.50 -13.55
CA ILE A 49 -83.93 2.98 -13.29
C ILE A 49 -84.66 3.89 -12.29
N GLU A 50 -83.99 4.31 -11.20
CA GLU A 50 -84.53 5.25 -10.21
C GLU A 50 -84.99 6.56 -10.84
N SER A 51 -84.15 7.16 -11.69
CA SER A 51 -84.44 8.44 -12.34
C SER A 51 -85.55 8.37 -13.40
N LYS A 52 -85.68 7.25 -14.12
CA LYS A 52 -86.70 7.09 -15.17
C LYS A 52 -88.10 6.77 -14.63
N TYR A 53 -88.20 5.95 -13.59
CA TYR A 53 -89.49 5.37 -13.17
C TYR A 53 -90.09 6.01 -11.91
N LYS A 54 -89.41 6.96 -11.24
CA LYS A 54 -89.89 7.65 -10.01
C LYS A 54 -90.50 6.67 -8.99
N LEU A 55 -89.71 5.67 -8.62
CA LEU A 55 -90.09 4.55 -7.77
C LEU A 55 -90.45 4.99 -6.35
N GLY A 56 -91.43 4.31 -5.75
CA GLY A 56 -91.80 4.44 -4.34
C GLY A 56 -90.78 3.79 -3.40
N SER A 57 -90.95 4.03 -2.08
CA SER A 57 -90.03 3.55 -1.03
C SER A 57 -89.79 2.04 -1.03
N GLU A 58 -90.83 1.25 -1.31
CA GLU A 58 -90.77 -0.22 -1.28
C GLU A 58 -90.12 -0.78 -2.56
N GLU A 59 -90.37 -0.15 -3.71
CA GLU A 59 -89.75 -0.53 -4.99
C GLU A 59 -88.25 -0.20 -5.02
N LEU A 60 -87.84 0.88 -4.32
CA LEU A 60 -86.44 1.24 -4.13
C LEU A 60 -85.67 0.22 -3.27
N SER A 61 -86.33 -0.38 -2.25
CA SER A 61 -85.68 -1.39 -1.42
C SER A 61 -85.48 -2.70 -2.18
N VAL A 62 -86.47 -3.10 -2.99
CA VAL A 62 -86.36 -4.24 -3.92
C VAL A 62 -85.25 -4.00 -4.93
N LEU A 63 -85.21 -2.84 -5.60
CA LEU A 63 -84.20 -2.51 -6.59
C LEU A 63 -82.76 -2.58 -6.02
N ARG A 64 -82.55 -2.09 -4.80
CA ARG A 64 -81.24 -2.17 -4.14
C ARG A 64 -80.82 -3.60 -3.81
N THR A 65 -81.77 -4.43 -3.43
CA THR A 65 -81.52 -5.85 -3.11
C THR A 65 -81.15 -6.60 -4.38
N GLU A 66 -81.96 -6.45 -5.44
CA GLU A 66 -81.70 -7.04 -6.76
C GLU A 66 -80.37 -6.55 -7.37
N ALA A 67 -80.05 -5.25 -7.24
CA ALA A 67 -78.78 -4.72 -7.71
C ALA A 67 -77.57 -5.34 -6.99
N LYS A 68 -77.70 -5.62 -5.68
CA LYS A 68 -76.67 -6.29 -4.90
C LYS A 68 -76.51 -7.75 -5.32
N ASP A 69 -77.62 -8.45 -5.54
CA ASP A 69 -77.60 -9.84 -6.02
C ASP A 69 -77.04 -9.95 -7.43
N LEU A 70 -77.32 -8.95 -8.28
CA LEU A 70 -76.74 -8.83 -9.62
C LEU A 70 -75.22 -8.67 -9.56
N VAL A 71 -74.71 -7.76 -8.71
CA VAL A 71 -73.26 -7.60 -8.48
C VAL A 71 -72.64 -8.91 -8.01
N GLN A 72 -73.24 -9.56 -7.02
CA GLN A 72 -72.72 -10.83 -6.49
C GLN A 72 -72.68 -11.91 -7.57
N THR A 73 -73.70 -11.99 -8.41
CA THR A 73 -73.78 -12.96 -9.51
C THR A 73 -72.68 -12.72 -10.54
N TYR A 74 -72.46 -11.46 -10.93
CA TYR A 74 -71.38 -11.11 -11.86
C TYR A 74 -69.99 -11.33 -11.26
N GLU A 75 -69.76 -10.95 -10.00
CA GLU A 75 -68.48 -11.21 -9.32
C GLU A 75 -68.18 -12.72 -9.23
N ASN A 76 -69.17 -13.53 -8.85
CA ASN A 76 -69.02 -15.00 -8.77
C ASN A 76 -68.72 -15.61 -10.14
N ARG A 77 -69.39 -15.14 -11.19
CA ARG A 77 -69.17 -15.63 -12.55
C ARG A 77 -67.81 -15.19 -13.09
N ALA A 78 -67.38 -13.96 -12.79
CA ALA A 78 -66.08 -13.44 -13.18
C ALA A 78 -64.93 -14.24 -12.55
N GLU A 79 -65.08 -14.71 -11.30
CA GLU A 79 -64.07 -15.50 -10.59
C GLU A 79 -63.64 -16.76 -11.38
N SER A 80 -64.57 -17.39 -12.11
CA SER A 80 -64.25 -18.56 -12.96
C SER A 80 -63.25 -18.25 -14.09
N HIS A 81 -63.20 -17.00 -14.54
CA HIS A 81 -62.25 -16.54 -15.56
C HIS A 81 -60.99 -15.91 -14.94
N MET A 82 -61.00 -15.59 -13.65
CA MET A 82 -59.87 -14.95 -12.97
C MET A 82 -58.65 -15.87 -12.91
N GLU A 83 -58.83 -17.18 -12.79
CA GLU A 83 -57.71 -18.13 -12.80
C GLU A 83 -56.97 -18.13 -14.15
N SER A 84 -57.72 -18.06 -15.26
CA SER A 84 -57.13 -17.94 -16.60
C SER A 84 -56.39 -16.61 -16.76
N LEU A 85 -56.96 -15.52 -16.23
CA LEU A 85 -56.32 -14.21 -16.24
C LEU A 85 -55.03 -14.19 -15.40
N ASN A 86 -55.02 -14.83 -14.23
CA ASN A 86 -53.83 -14.99 -13.41
C ASN A 86 -52.70 -15.71 -14.17
N ASN A 87 -53.03 -16.77 -14.93
CA ASN A 87 -52.05 -17.47 -15.75
C ASN A 87 -51.45 -16.58 -16.85
N ILE A 88 -52.28 -15.76 -17.48
CA ILE A 88 -51.81 -14.78 -18.49
C ILE A 88 -50.89 -13.75 -17.83
N VAL A 89 -51.30 -13.17 -16.71
CA VAL A 89 -50.49 -12.18 -15.96
C VAL A 89 -49.13 -12.77 -15.59
N ARG A 90 -49.11 -14.01 -15.09
CA ARG A 90 -47.88 -14.74 -14.80
C ARG A 90 -47.02 -14.96 -16.04
N GLN A 91 -47.60 -15.24 -17.19
CA GLN A 91 -46.83 -15.44 -18.43
C GLN A 91 -46.03 -14.20 -18.85
N PHE A 92 -46.54 -13.00 -18.55
CA PHE A 92 -45.88 -11.73 -18.93
C PHE A 92 -44.96 -11.17 -17.86
N ILE A 93 -45.31 -11.34 -16.58
CA ILE A 93 -44.58 -10.72 -15.47
C ILE A 93 -43.58 -11.69 -14.84
N ALA A 94 -43.84 -13.00 -14.88
CA ALA A 94 -42.97 -13.94 -14.21
C ALA A 94 -41.62 -14.06 -14.93
N ILE A 95 -40.55 -13.93 -14.14
CA ILE A 95 -39.21 -14.20 -14.62
C ILE A 95 -39.03 -15.72 -14.67
N PRO A 96 -38.61 -16.30 -15.82
CA PRO A 96 -38.32 -17.72 -15.90
C PRO A 96 -37.16 -18.13 -14.99
N ASP A 97 -37.24 -19.30 -14.38
CA ASP A 97 -36.20 -19.77 -13.43
C ASP A 97 -34.82 -19.97 -14.07
N ASN A 98 -34.77 -20.06 -15.40
CA ASN A 98 -33.54 -20.20 -16.19
C ASN A 98 -32.94 -18.85 -16.64
N VAL A 99 -33.53 -17.73 -16.23
CA VAL A 99 -33.07 -16.39 -16.60
C VAL A 99 -32.47 -15.73 -15.36
N LEU A 100 -31.20 -15.33 -15.49
CA LEU A 100 -30.54 -14.43 -14.54
C LEU A 100 -30.74 -13.00 -15.03
N LEU A 101 -31.08 -12.12 -14.09
CA LEU A 101 -31.08 -10.68 -14.29
C LEU A 101 -29.66 -10.17 -14.55
N ASP A 102 -29.59 -9.01 -15.19
CA ASP A 102 -28.32 -8.40 -15.59
C ASP A 102 -27.45 -8.06 -14.37
N GLU A 103 -28.09 -7.69 -13.27
CA GLU A 103 -27.50 -7.43 -11.96
C GLU A 103 -26.79 -8.67 -11.38
N ASP A 104 -27.32 -9.86 -11.67
CA ASP A 104 -26.82 -11.13 -11.14
C ASP A 104 -25.92 -11.90 -12.12
N LYS A 105 -25.63 -11.34 -13.31
CA LYS A 105 -24.69 -11.97 -14.26
C LYS A 105 -23.34 -12.28 -13.63
N GLY A 106 -22.89 -11.46 -12.67
CA GLY A 106 -21.67 -11.72 -11.90
C GLY A 106 -21.74 -12.95 -10.99
N GLN A 107 -22.95 -13.35 -10.57
CA GLN A 107 -23.20 -14.55 -9.78
C GLN A 107 -23.37 -15.81 -10.64
N ALA A 108 -23.45 -15.68 -11.96
CA ALA A 108 -23.55 -16.83 -12.88
C ALA A 108 -22.34 -17.78 -12.73
N VAL A 109 -21.18 -17.22 -12.42
CA VAL A 109 -20.00 -17.98 -11.98
C VAL A 109 -19.93 -17.89 -10.47
N GLN A 110 -20.42 -18.91 -9.79
CA GLN A 110 -20.30 -19.01 -8.35
C GLN A 110 -18.85 -19.32 -8.00
N VAL A 111 -18.19 -18.39 -7.30
CA VAL A 111 -16.88 -18.62 -6.68
C VAL A 111 -17.15 -19.27 -5.33
N SER A 112 -16.56 -20.45 -5.10
CA SER A 112 -16.67 -21.11 -3.81
C SER A 112 -15.92 -20.33 -2.73
N GLU A 113 -16.29 -20.53 -1.46
CA GLU A 113 -15.64 -19.87 -0.33
C GLU A 113 -14.14 -20.21 -0.27
N ASP A 114 -13.78 -21.46 -0.59
CA ASP A 114 -12.39 -21.92 -0.63
C ASP A 114 -11.59 -21.22 -1.73
N GLU A 115 -12.16 -21.08 -2.93
CA GLU A 115 -11.54 -20.34 -4.04
C GLU A 115 -11.37 -18.85 -3.72
N PHE A 116 -12.35 -18.26 -3.02
CA PHE A 116 -12.27 -16.87 -2.59
C PHE A 116 -11.16 -16.65 -1.58
N GLU A 117 -11.03 -17.52 -0.58
CA GLU A 117 -9.96 -17.41 0.42
C GLU A 117 -8.58 -17.72 -0.17
N GLU A 118 -8.49 -18.64 -1.14
CA GLU A 118 -7.26 -18.87 -1.91
C GLU A 118 -6.87 -17.61 -2.71
N LEU A 119 -7.83 -16.97 -3.38
CA LEU A 119 -7.60 -15.75 -4.15
C LEU A 119 -7.13 -14.60 -3.25
N LYS A 120 -7.75 -14.43 -2.09
CA LYS A 120 -7.37 -13.44 -1.08
C LYS A 120 -5.96 -13.69 -0.55
N THR A 121 -5.62 -14.95 -0.25
CA THR A 121 -4.27 -15.32 0.19
C THR A 121 -3.22 -15.03 -0.89
N LYS A 122 -3.54 -15.31 -2.17
CA LYS A 122 -2.67 -14.95 -3.31
C LYS A 122 -2.47 -13.43 -3.41
N MET A 123 -3.54 -12.65 -3.23
CA MET A 123 -3.48 -11.19 -3.26
C MET A 123 -2.56 -10.64 -2.17
N ASP A 124 -2.72 -11.10 -0.92
CA ASP A 124 -1.87 -10.69 0.20
C ASP A 124 -0.39 -11.04 -0.02
N ASN A 125 -0.12 -12.24 -0.55
CA ASN A 125 1.24 -12.67 -0.86
C ASN A 125 1.88 -11.81 -1.96
N LEU A 126 1.10 -11.47 -2.99
CA LEU A 126 1.57 -10.59 -4.07
C LEU A 126 1.85 -9.18 -3.55
N GLN A 127 1.00 -8.64 -2.68
CA GLN A 127 1.21 -7.34 -2.07
C GLN A 127 2.51 -7.31 -1.25
N LYS A 128 2.70 -8.27 -0.34
CA LYS A 128 3.95 -8.39 0.44
C LYS A 128 5.19 -8.51 -0.44
N ARG A 129 5.07 -9.26 -1.54
CA ARG A 129 6.17 -9.40 -2.51
C ARG A 129 6.46 -8.08 -3.22
N ALA A 130 5.43 -7.33 -3.61
CA ALA A 130 5.59 -6.04 -4.25
C ALA A 130 6.27 -5.01 -3.32
N GLU A 131 5.88 -4.98 -2.04
CA GLU A 131 6.52 -4.16 -1.01
C GLU A 131 7.99 -4.54 -0.84
N GLY A 132 8.29 -5.83 -0.70
CA GLY A 132 9.66 -6.34 -0.59
C GLY A 132 10.54 -5.98 -1.79
N VAL A 133 10.02 -6.14 -3.02
CA VAL A 133 10.73 -5.75 -4.26
C VAL A 133 10.97 -4.24 -4.29
N THR A 134 10.03 -3.43 -3.81
CA THR A 134 10.16 -1.98 -3.78
C THR A 134 11.28 -1.55 -2.82
N MET A 135 11.31 -2.12 -1.61
CA MET A 135 12.39 -1.86 -0.64
C MET A 135 13.75 -2.33 -1.17
N PHE A 136 13.81 -3.52 -1.76
CA PHE A 136 15.04 -4.07 -2.33
C PHE A 136 15.57 -3.21 -3.48
N ASN A 137 14.69 -2.76 -4.38
CA ASN A 137 15.08 -1.84 -5.46
C ASN A 137 15.59 -0.50 -4.94
N ALA A 138 15.03 0.01 -3.83
CA ALA A 138 15.54 1.22 -3.20
C ALA A 138 16.96 1.02 -2.64
N ALA A 139 17.20 -0.10 -1.96
CA ALA A 139 18.54 -0.45 -1.46
C ALA A 139 19.57 -0.60 -2.59
N LEU A 140 19.22 -1.29 -3.68
CA LEU A 140 20.10 -1.41 -4.85
C LEU A 140 20.44 -0.06 -5.48
N ARG A 141 19.48 0.87 -5.53
CA ARG A 141 19.74 2.24 -6.03
C ARG A 141 20.74 2.98 -5.15
N GLN A 142 20.62 2.83 -3.83
CA GLN A 142 21.55 3.41 -2.87
C GLN A 142 22.96 2.83 -3.02
N GLU A 143 23.08 1.51 -3.17
CA GLU A 143 24.36 0.83 -3.39
C GLU A 143 25.03 1.29 -4.70
N LEU A 144 24.25 1.42 -5.77
CA LEU A 144 24.73 1.91 -7.06
C LEU A 144 25.24 3.35 -6.96
N GLU A 145 24.59 4.21 -6.18
CA GLU A 145 25.06 5.56 -5.91
C GLU A 145 26.38 5.56 -5.11
N LEU A 146 26.49 4.70 -4.09
CA LEU A 146 27.71 4.55 -3.30
C LEU A 146 28.87 4.07 -4.16
N GLN A 147 28.65 3.08 -5.03
CA GLN A 147 29.65 2.58 -5.97
C GLN A 147 30.16 3.69 -6.91
N LYS A 148 29.26 4.55 -7.40
CA LYS A 148 29.66 5.72 -8.21
C LYS A 148 30.57 6.66 -7.44
N ARG A 149 30.28 6.92 -6.16
CA ARG A 149 31.12 7.77 -5.29
C ARG A 149 32.49 7.13 -5.05
N PHE A 150 32.55 5.83 -4.80
CA PHE A 150 33.81 5.10 -4.64
C PHE A 150 34.66 5.18 -5.91
N LYS A 151 34.07 4.98 -7.08
CA LYS A 151 34.78 5.10 -8.36
C LYS A 151 35.35 6.50 -8.58
N ALA A 152 34.57 7.55 -8.28
CA ALA A 152 35.05 8.92 -8.37
C ALA A 152 36.22 9.21 -7.41
N CYS A 153 36.20 8.62 -6.21
CA CYS A 153 37.30 8.71 -5.24
C CYS A 153 38.56 7.98 -5.74
N GLU A 154 38.39 6.77 -6.28
CA GLU A 154 39.47 5.99 -6.89
C GLU A 154 40.13 6.76 -8.05
N ASP A 155 39.32 7.33 -8.94
CA ASP A 155 39.81 8.17 -10.04
C ASP A 155 40.58 9.40 -9.52
N ALA A 156 40.10 10.05 -8.45
CA ALA A 156 40.78 11.18 -7.83
C ALA A 156 42.13 10.79 -7.19
N ILE A 157 42.19 9.66 -6.48
CA ILE A 157 43.43 9.13 -5.89
C ILE A 157 44.43 8.77 -6.99
N ASN A 158 43.98 8.12 -8.05
CA ASN A 158 44.82 7.75 -9.17
C ASN A 158 45.39 8.99 -9.89
N ASN A 159 44.58 10.04 -10.05
CA ASN A 159 45.04 11.31 -10.62
C ASN A 159 46.07 12.00 -9.71
N ALA A 160 45.79 12.13 -8.40
CA ALA A 160 46.72 12.72 -7.45
C ALA A 160 48.05 11.94 -7.39
N SER A 161 47.98 10.60 -7.41
CA SER A 161 49.17 9.74 -7.44
C SER A 161 50.00 9.95 -8.71
N ARG A 162 49.33 10.15 -9.85
CA ARG A 162 50.00 10.49 -11.12
C ARG A 162 50.67 11.85 -11.04
N GLU A 163 49.98 12.88 -10.55
CA GLU A 163 50.55 14.22 -10.37
C GLU A 163 51.76 14.21 -9.41
N ILE A 164 51.69 13.48 -8.30
CA ILE A 164 52.85 13.31 -7.41
C ILE A 164 53.99 12.65 -8.17
N LYS A 165 53.73 11.56 -8.89
CA LYS A 165 54.75 10.86 -9.67
C LYS A 165 55.38 11.78 -10.71
N ASP A 166 54.59 12.54 -11.45
CA ASP A 166 55.06 13.45 -12.49
C ASP A 166 55.86 14.64 -11.92
N ASN A 167 55.48 15.15 -10.73
CA ASN A 167 56.19 16.26 -10.07
C ASN A 167 57.38 15.82 -9.18
N THR A 168 57.49 14.53 -8.84
CA THR A 168 58.62 13.99 -8.06
C THR A 168 59.75 13.44 -8.93
N VAL A 169 59.58 13.41 -10.26
CA VAL A 169 60.71 13.23 -11.18
C VAL A 169 61.54 14.51 -11.15
N VAL A 170 62.47 14.59 -10.19
CA VAL A 170 63.60 15.53 -10.26
C VAL A 170 64.59 14.93 -11.25
N PRO A 171 64.76 15.49 -12.46
CA PRO A 171 65.76 15.00 -13.39
C PRO A 171 67.13 15.14 -12.72
N ASN A 172 67.93 14.08 -12.79
CA ASN A 172 69.29 14.06 -12.26
C ASN A 172 69.35 14.23 -10.73
N LEU A 173 68.39 13.66 -9.99
CA LEU A 173 68.41 13.65 -8.52
C LEU A 173 69.73 13.05 -7.99
N ASP A 174 70.21 11.96 -8.58
CA ASP A 174 71.47 11.33 -8.18
C ASP A 174 72.67 12.23 -8.48
N ASP A 175 72.69 12.95 -9.61
CA ASP A 175 73.76 13.88 -9.92
C ASP A 175 73.70 15.11 -9.01
N GLN A 176 72.51 15.61 -8.67
CA GLN A 176 72.33 16.72 -7.72
C GLN A 176 72.72 16.32 -6.29
N ILE A 177 72.38 15.10 -5.86
CA ILE A 177 72.83 14.55 -4.57
C ILE A 177 74.35 14.40 -4.59
N THR A 178 74.92 13.89 -5.68
CA THR A 178 76.37 13.73 -5.83
C THR A 178 77.08 15.08 -5.85
N GLU A 179 76.54 16.07 -6.55
CA GLU A 179 77.04 17.44 -6.58
C GLU A 179 76.94 18.10 -5.19
N PHE A 180 75.82 17.92 -4.50
CA PHE A 180 75.64 18.40 -3.13
C PHE A 180 76.64 17.75 -2.16
N ILE A 181 76.84 16.43 -2.25
CA ILE A 181 77.84 15.71 -1.45
C ILE A 181 79.23 16.25 -1.76
N GLN A 182 79.61 16.40 -3.02
CA GLN A 182 80.91 16.96 -3.41
C GLN A 182 81.10 18.41 -2.94
N GLN A 183 80.06 19.24 -3.04
CA GLN A 183 80.09 20.60 -2.53
C GLN A 183 80.24 20.63 -1.01
N SER A 184 79.54 19.74 -0.29
CA SER A 184 79.64 19.61 1.17
C SER A 184 81.01 19.11 1.63
N GLU A 185 81.63 18.20 0.87
CA GLU A 185 83.00 17.73 1.11
C GLU A 185 84.03 18.80 0.79
N LYS A 186 83.88 19.54 -0.31
CA LYS A 186 84.71 20.71 -0.61
C LYS A 186 84.61 21.75 0.50
N LEU A 187 83.41 22.07 0.97
CA LEU A 187 83.20 22.96 2.10
C LEU A 187 83.88 22.42 3.36
N ARG A 188 83.73 21.13 3.66
CA ARG A 188 84.40 20.48 4.79
C ARG A 188 85.93 20.54 4.70
N MET A 189 86.50 20.48 3.48
CA MET A 189 87.94 20.57 3.24
C MET A 189 88.45 22.01 3.20
N GLN A 190 87.60 22.98 2.86
CA GLN A 190 87.90 24.43 2.84
C GLN A 190 87.67 25.10 4.19
N LEU A 191 86.80 24.53 5.04
CA LEU A 191 86.73 24.87 6.44
C LEU A 191 88.00 24.34 7.11
N PRO A 192 88.87 25.21 7.66
CA PRO A 192 89.98 24.73 8.44
C PRO A 192 89.42 23.88 9.58
N ILE A 193 89.86 22.62 9.67
CA ILE A 193 89.75 21.88 10.92
C ILE A 193 90.32 22.83 11.97
N PRO A 194 89.56 23.27 12.98
CA PRO A 194 90.18 23.96 14.08
C PRO A 194 91.14 22.92 14.67
N GLU A 195 92.45 23.10 14.41
CA GLU A 195 93.44 22.62 15.34
C GLU A 195 92.99 23.18 16.67
N SER A 196 92.41 22.30 17.47
CA SER A 196 92.03 22.62 18.81
C SER A 196 93.35 22.83 19.54
N GLN A 197 93.93 24.03 19.45
CA GLN A 197 94.62 24.61 20.58
C GLN A 197 93.56 24.81 21.65
N CYS A 198 93.16 23.69 22.26
CA CYS A 198 92.33 23.72 23.43
C CYS A 198 93.25 24.28 24.52
N GLU A 199 93.13 25.57 24.80
CA GLU A 199 93.70 26.20 26.01
C GLU A 199 93.21 25.53 27.31
N ARG A 200 92.42 24.45 27.22
CA ARG A 200 92.13 23.53 28.34
C ARG A 200 93.39 23.04 29.04
N HIS A 201 94.54 22.86 28.38
CA HIS A 201 95.77 22.44 29.07
C HIS A 201 96.48 23.55 29.86
N LYS A 202 96.08 24.82 29.67
CA LYS A 202 96.56 25.95 30.48
C LYS A 202 95.79 26.06 31.80
N TYR A 203 94.55 25.57 31.84
CA TYR A 203 93.64 25.70 32.99
C TYR A 203 93.13 24.36 33.56
N ASN A 204 93.50 23.23 32.97
CA ASN A 204 93.22 21.87 33.47
C ASN A 204 94.37 20.92 33.07
N PRO A 205 95.38 20.72 33.93
CA PRO A 205 96.43 19.75 33.67
C PRO A 205 95.86 18.31 33.67
N PRO A 206 96.40 17.40 32.83
CA PRO A 206 95.97 16.01 32.78
C PRO A 206 96.18 15.29 34.12
N LEU A 207 95.18 14.50 34.54
CA LEU A 207 95.11 13.77 35.82
C LEU A 207 96.25 12.77 36.07
N GLU A 208 97.14 12.56 35.11
CA GLU A 208 98.30 11.67 35.21
C GLU A 208 99.54 12.35 35.82
N ASN A 209 99.53 13.68 35.98
CA ASN A 209 100.54 14.46 36.71
C ASN A 209 100.12 14.77 38.17
N LEU A 210 99.08 14.12 38.68
CA LEU A 210 98.61 14.23 40.07
C LEU A 210 99.17 13.11 40.97
N LYS A 211 100.33 12.54 40.64
CA LYS A 211 101.00 11.52 41.48
C LYS A 211 101.75 12.08 42.70
N ASP A 212 101.80 13.40 42.88
CA ASP A 212 102.43 14.04 44.05
C ASP A 212 101.44 14.75 45.00
N PHE A 213 100.13 14.61 44.82
CA PHE A 213 99.12 15.17 45.74
C PHE A 213 98.69 14.21 46.87
N ASP A 214 99.24 13.00 46.92
CA ASP A 214 98.87 11.98 47.92
C ASP A 214 99.78 11.99 49.18
N LEU A 215 100.68 12.97 49.30
CA LEU A 215 101.55 13.14 50.48
C LEU A 215 101.27 14.41 51.31
N VAL A 216 100.50 15.38 50.80
CA VAL A 216 100.21 16.64 51.53
C VAL A 216 98.85 16.62 52.25
N TYR A 217 97.91 15.76 51.84
CA TYR A 217 96.60 15.63 52.48
C TYR A 217 96.49 14.54 53.56
N ARG A 218 97.51 13.67 53.70
CA ARG A 218 97.56 12.66 54.78
C ARG A 218 98.22 13.14 56.08
N GLU A 219 99.03 14.20 56.06
CA GLU A 219 99.62 14.76 57.29
C GLU A 219 98.84 15.94 57.89
N THR A 220 97.96 16.59 57.12
CA THR A 220 97.15 17.72 57.61
C THR A 220 95.80 17.30 58.21
N LEU A 221 95.25 16.14 57.82
CA LEU A 221 94.00 15.59 58.38
C LEU A 221 94.19 14.67 59.60
N ILE A 222 95.43 14.39 60.01
CA ILE A 222 95.72 13.65 61.25
C ILE A 222 96.16 14.60 62.40
N ASN A 223 96.59 15.84 62.11
CA ASN A 223 97.19 16.74 63.12
C ASN A 223 96.47 18.08 63.37
N THR A 224 95.23 18.29 62.91
CA THR A 224 94.37 19.39 63.41
C THR A 224 92.97 18.94 63.82
N ALA A 225 92.76 17.63 63.93
CA ALA A 225 91.74 17.03 64.80
C ALA A 225 92.26 16.82 66.24
N ASN A 226 93.41 17.43 66.58
CA ASN A 226 94.01 17.46 67.92
C ASN A 226 94.68 18.84 68.16
N GLU A 227 93.89 19.91 68.28
CA GLU A 227 94.10 21.08 69.16
C GLU A 227 93.00 22.15 68.96
#